data_AF-A0A527XN17-F1
#
_entry.id   AF-A0A527XN17-F1
#
_cell.length_a   1.000
_cell.length_b   1.000
_cell.length_c   1.000
_cell.angle_alpha   90.00
_cell.angle_beta   90.00
_cell.angle_gamma   90.00
#
_symmetry.space_group_name_H-M   'P 1'
#
loop_
_entity.id
_entity.type
_entity.pdbx_description
1 polymer ?
#
loop_
_entity_poly.entity_id
_entity_poly.type
_entity_poly.pdbx_seq_one_letter_code
_entity_poly.pdbx_strand_id
1 'polypeptide(L)'
;EVEAWGGTFETRDPNWVVDAGAQAITDAIASDTRPDVLIIHAPDLNSYSKLMKKAQAAGTYVILVDNPANFPADAFVGSDWDKLGQLEAE
;
A
#
# COMPACT_ATOMS: atom_id res chain seq x y z
N GLU A 1 -13.21 5.61 12.07
CA GLU A 1 -12.33 5.12 13.15
C GLU A 1 -11.97 3.67 12.88
N VAL A 2 -10.77 3.25 13.27
CA VAL A 2 -10.52 1.83 13.55
C VAL A 2 -11.06 1.58 14.95
N GLU A 3 -12.31 1.10 15.06
CA GLU A 3 -13.07 0.99 16.33
C GLU A 3 -12.28 0.30 17.46
N ALA A 4 -11.38 -0.62 17.14
CA ALA A 4 -10.60 -1.36 18.14
C ALA A 4 -9.33 -0.65 18.65
N TRP A 5 -8.83 0.39 17.96
CA TRP A 5 -7.48 0.94 18.19
C TRP A 5 -7.43 2.46 18.43
N GLY A 6 -8.56 3.16 18.39
CA GLY A 6 -8.62 4.60 18.67
C GLY A 6 -7.90 5.48 17.64
N GLY A 7 -7.77 4.98 16.39
CA GLY A 7 -7.14 5.68 15.28
C GLY A 7 -8.12 6.08 14.18
N THR A 8 -7.70 7.01 13.32
CA THR A 8 -8.43 7.37 12.10
C THR A 8 -8.05 6.41 10.98
N PHE A 9 -9.05 5.89 10.27
CA PHE A 9 -8.86 5.15 9.03
C PHE A 9 -9.44 5.96 7.89
N GLU A 10 -8.65 6.15 6.85
CA GLU A 10 -9.03 6.83 5.63
C GLU A 10 -8.79 5.89 4.44
N THR A 11 -9.74 5.85 3.52
CA THR A 11 -9.63 5.09 2.27
C THR A 11 -9.59 6.06 1.10
N ARG A 12 -8.65 5.85 0.18
CA ARG A 12 -8.55 6.57 -1.08
C ARG A 12 -8.54 5.55 -2.22
N ASP A 13 -9.61 5.49 -2.98
CA ASP A 13 -9.75 4.57 -4.11
C ASP A 13 -9.45 5.31 -5.43
N PRO A 14 -8.32 5.04 -6.10
CA PRO A 14 -7.97 5.66 -7.37
C PRO A 14 -8.66 5.00 -8.58
N ASN A 15 -9.51 3.98 -8.37
CA ASN A 15 -10.18 3.20 -9.41
C ASN A 15 -9.22 2.71 -10.51
N TRP A 16 -8.12 2.09 -10.09
CA TRP A 16 -7.05 1.56 -10.95
C TRP A 16 -6.32 2.60 -11.84
N VAL A 17 -6.58 3.90 -11.65
CA VAL A 17 -5.84 4.96 -12.34
C VAL A 17 -4.54 5.22 -11.60
N VAL A 18 -3.41 4.81 -12.21
CA VAL A 18 -2.09 4.87 -11.59
C VAL A 18 -1.75 6.29 -11.10
N ASP A 19 -1.97 7.31 -11.94
CA ASP A 19 -1.67 8.71 -11.61
C ASP A 19 -2.52 9.22 -10.45
N ALA A 20 -3.81 8.85 -10.38
CA ALA A 20 -4.68 9.22 -9.27
C ALA A 20 -4.21 8.59 -7.96
N GLY A 21 -3.75 7.33 -7.99
CA GLY A 21 -3.17 6.68 -6.82
C GLY A 21 -1.84 7.30 -6.40
N ALA A 22 -0.98 7.68 -7.36
CA ALA A 22 0.26 8.41 -7.06
C ALA A 22 -0.02 9.76 -6.39
N GLN A 23 -1.03 10.49 -6.86
CA GLN A 23 -1.45 11.75 -6.26
C GLN A 23 -2.00 11.53 -4.85
N ALA A 24 -2.89 10.54 -4.67
CA ALA A 24 -3.46 10.19 -3.37
C ALA A 24 -2.38 9.85 -2.33
N ILE A 25 -1.36 9.08 -2.72
CA ILE A 25 -0.21 8.77 -1.85
C ILE A 25 0.60 10.03 -1.56
N THR A 26 0.88 10.84 -2.58
CA THR A 26 1.66 12.08 -2.44
C THR A 26 1.02 13.05 -1.46
N ASP A 27 -0.29 13.22 -1.56
CA ASP A 27 -1.06 14.10 -0.67
C ASP A 27 -1.09 13.54 0.76
N ALA A 28 -1.25 12.22 0.92
CA ALA A 28 -1.26 11.58 2.23
C ALA A 28 0.09 11.74 2.95
N ILE A 29 1.21 11.51 2.25
CA ILE A 29 2.54 11.62 2.85
C ILE A 29 2.98 13.07 3.12
N ALA A 30 2.36 14.05 2.43
CA ALA A 30 2.64 15.47 2.59
C ALA A 30 1.69 16.16 3.60
N SER A 31 0.61 15.50 4.03
CA SER A 31 -0.35 16.03 5.00
C SER A 31 0.31 16.33 6.35
N ASP A 32 -0.19 17.35 7.05
CA ASP A 32 0.14 17.61 8.47
C ASP A 32 -0.26 16.43 9.37
N THR A 33 -1.28 15.68 8.94
CA THR A 33 -1.72 14.42 9.56
C THR A 33 -1.19 13.21 8.79
N ARG A 34 0.09 13.26 8.37
CA ARG A 34 0.76 12.14 7.69
C ARG A 34 0.47 10.81 8.42
N PRO A 35 0.08 9.74 7.71
CA PRO A 35 -0.24 8.49 8.36
C PRO A 35 1.01 7.82 8.96
N ASP A 36 0.83 7.15 10.10
CA ASP A 36 1.83 6.26 10.69
C ASP A 36 1.98 4.95 9.89
N VAL A 37 0.89 4.52 9.25
CA VAL A 37 0.83 3.31 8.42
C VAL A 37 0.15 3.64 7.09
N LEU A 38 0.83 3.35 5.99
CA LEU A 38 0.33 3.47 4.62
C LEU A 38 0.09 2.07 4.06
N ILE A 39 -1.18 1.72 3.86
CA ILE A 39 -1.61 0.44 3.29
C ILE A 39 -1.91 0.66 1.80
N ILE A 40 -1.25 -0.10 0.92
CA ILE A 40 -1.34 0.07 -0.53
C ILE A 40 -1.71 -1.26 -1.19
N HIS A 41 -2.77 -1.23 -1.99
CA HIS A 41 -3.02 -2.23 -3.04
C HIS A 41 -2.41 -1.70 -4.34
N ALA A 42 -1.23 -2.20 -4.71
CA ALA A 42 -0.53 -1.70 -5.88
C ALA A 42 -1.20 -2.19 -7.18
N PRO A 43 -1.39 -1.33 -8.21
CA PRO A 43 -2.00 -1.74 -9.47
C PRO A 43 -1.09 -2.65 -10.31
N ASP A 44 0.23 -2.58 -10.08
CA ASP A 44 1.26 -3.40 -10.73
C ASP A 44 2.52 -3.48 -9.86
N LEU A 45 3.48 -4.31 -10.27
CA LEU A 45 4.70 -4.59 -9.52
C LEU A 45 5.65 -3.39 -9.33
N ASN A 46 5.57 -2.34 -10.14
CA ASN A 46 6.59 -1.29 -10.20
C ASN A 46 6.06 0.11 -9.84
N SER A 47 4.74 0.27 -9.78
CA SER A 47 4.10 1.51 -9.36
C SER A 47 4.47 1.90 -7.92
N TYR A 48 4.55 3.22 -7.70
CA TYR A 48 4.68 3.87 -6.39
C TYR A 48 5.96 3.64 -5.57
N SER A 49 6.92 2.80 -6.01
CA SER A 49 8.14 2.48 -5.24
C SER A 49 8.92 3.70 -4.74
N LYS A 50 8.99 4.79 -5.51
CA LYS A 50 9.63 6.05 -5.07
C LYS A 50 8.86 6.75 -3.96
N LEU A 51 7.53 6.73 -4.01
CA LEU A 51 6.65 7.34 -3.01
C LEU A 51 6.67 6.51 -1.73
N MET A 52 6.57 5.18 -1.84
CA MET A 52 6.69 4.26 -0.72
C MET A 52 8.04 4.42 0.00
N LYS A 53 9.15 4.52 -0.75
CA LYS A 53 10.47 4.80 -0.17
C LYS A 53 10.51 6.12 0.60
N LYS A 54 9.86 7.17 0.07
CA LYS A 54 9.76 8.48 0.73
C LYS A 54 8.93 8.39 2.03
N ALA A 55 7.85 7.61 2.02
CA ALA A 55 7.02 7.37 3.20
C ALA A 55 7.83 6.67 4.32
N GLN A 56 8.50 5.56 3.99
CA GLN A 56 9.36 4.85 4.95
C GLN A 56 10.47 5.74 5.51
N ALA A 57 11.13 6.54 4.66
CA ALA A 57 12.15 7.48 5.10
C ALA A 57 11.62 8.56 6.06
N ALA A 58 10.32 8.84 6.03
CA ALA A 58 9.64 9.77 6.94
C ALA A 58 9.06 9.07 8.19
N GLY A 59 9.33 7.78 8.40
CA GLY A 59 8.87 6.99 9.53
C GLY A 59 7.47 6.39 9.38
N THR A 60 6.86 6.48 8.20
CA THR A 60 5.58 5.81 7.90
C THR A 60 5.84 4.35 7.50
N TYR A 61 5.22 3.39 8.20
CA TYR A 61 5.26 1.99 7.80
C TYR A 61 4.48 1.79 6.49
N VAL A 62 5.02 1.01 5.58
CA VAL A 62 4.37 0.67 4.30
C VAL A 62 3.96 -0.80 4.30
N ILE A 63 2.67 -1.05 4.14
CA ILE A 63 2.09 -2.38 4.04
C ILE A 63 1.52 -2.55 2.63
N LEU A 64 1.91 -3.62 1.96
CA LEU A 64 1.26 -4.05 0.72
C LEU A 64 0.11 -5.00 1.05
N VAL A 65 -1.03 -4.82 0.41
CA VAL A 65 -2.20 -5.70 0.56
C VAL A 65 -2.59 -6.28 -0.79
N ASP A 66 -2.93 -7.58 -0.78
CA ASP A 66 -3.37 -8.37 -1.93
C ASP A 66 -2.30 -8.51 -3.04
N ASN A 67 -1.97 -7.42 -3.72
CA ASN A 67 -0.93 -7.42 -4.76
C ASN A 67 0.45 -7.11 -4.17
N PRO A 68 1.46 -7.97 -4.41
CA PRO A 68 2.84 -7.64 -4.09
C PRO A 68 3.35 -6.56 -5.06
N ALA A 69 4.47 -5.95 -4.68
CA ALA A 69 5.24 -5.05 -5.53
C ALA A 69 6.73 -5.40 -5.42
N ASN A 70 7.52 -5.01 -6.41
CA ASN A 70 8.99 -5.08 -6.40
C ASN A 70 9.57 -4.00 -5.48
N PHE A 71 9.13 -4.01 -4.22
CA PHE A 71 9.45 -3.03 -3.21
C PHE A 71 9.55 -3.73 -1.85
N PRO A 72 10.60 -3.47 -1.04
CA PRO A 72 10.73 -4.03 0.30
C PRO A 72 9.79 -3.30 1.28
N ALA A 73 8.50 -3.59 1.19
CA ALA A 73 7.51 -3.12 2.16
C ALA A 73 7.78 -3.71 3.55
N ASP A 74 7.32 -3.01 4.60
CA ASP A 74 7.47 -3.47 5.99
C ASP A 74 6.65 -4.73 6.26
N ALA A 75 5.55 -4.92 5.53
CA ALA A 75 4.79 -6.16 5.47
C ALA A 75 4.08 -6.32 4.13
N PHE A 76 3.83 -7.58 3.76
CA PHE A 76 2.86 -7.95 2.73
C PHE A 76 1.76 -8.81 3.36
N VAL A 77 0.51 -8.44 3.11
CA VAL A 77 -0.68 -9.14 3.60
C VAL A 77 -1.51 -9.53 2.38
N GLY A 78 -1.37 -10.77 1.95
CA GLY A 78 -2.08 -11.29 0.78
C GLY A 78 -1.91 -12.79 0.68
N SER A 79 -2.37 -13.34 -0.44
CA SER A 79 -2.26 -14.76 -0.72
C SER A 79 -0.82 -15.16 -1.05
N ASP A 80 -0.50 -16.43 -0.81
CA ASP A 80 0.66 -17.08 -1.42
C ASP A 80 0.34 -17.33 -2.90
N TRP A 81 0.74 -16.38 -3.74
CA TRP A 81 0.47 -16.41 -5.18
C TRP A 81 1.15 -17.58 -5.89
N ASP A 82 2.31 -18.03 -5.39
CA ASP A 82 2.99 -19.22 -5.92
C ASP A 82 2.18 -20.47 -5.62
N LYS A 83 1.66 -20.60 -4.39
CA LYS A 83 0.81 -21.73 -4.03
C LYS A 83 -0.52 -21.72 -4.78
N LEU A 84 -1.14 -20.55 -4.98
CA LEU A 84 -2.36 -20.43 -5.77
C LEU A 84 -2.14 -20.88 -7.21
N GLY A 85 -1.07 -20.44 -7.85
CA GLY A 85 -0.74 -20.87 -9.21
C GLY A 85 -0.49 -22.38 -9.33
N GLN A 86 0.09 -23.01 -8.29
CA GLN A 86 0.22 -24.48 -8.24
C GLN A 86 -1.14 -25.18 -8.17
N LEU A 87 -2.06 -24.69 -7.34
CA LEU A 87 -3.40 -25.28 -7.16
C LEU A 87 -4.29 -25.09 -8.40
N GLU A 88 -4.13 -24.00 -9.16
CA GLU A 88 -4.86 -23.78 -10.40
C GLU A 88 -4.39 -24.67 -11.57
N ALA A 89 -3.15 -25.16 -11.50
CA ALA A 89 -2.58 -26.03 -12.52
C ALA A 89 -2.91 -27.52 -12.33
N GLU A 90 -3.45 -27.91 -11.16
CA GLU A 90 -3.95 -29.26 -10.85
C GLU A 90 -5.34 -29.50 -11.46
#